data_AF-A0A502EJ36-F1
#
_entry.id   AF-A0A502EJ36-F1
#
_cell.length_a   1.000
_cell.length_b   1.000
_cell.length_c   1.000
_cell.angle_alpha   90.00
_cell.angle_beta   90.00
_cell.angle_gamma   90.00
#
_symmetry.space_group_name_H-M   'P 1'
#
loop_
_entity.id
_entity.type
_entity.pdbx_description
1 polymer ?
#
loop_
_entity_poly.entity_id
_entity_poly.type
_entity_poly.pdbx_seq_one_letter_code
_entity_poly.pdbx_strand_id
1 'polypeptide(L)'
;MKFKIKHILLPSFLIFCSFAKLQNQNIKNDKTGFSEICLKISSDFEPEDELGYIYNNKTIKFIRLPEFSKALKAISKYDLDKNAKYKIEQSNSGKIEKIVWKNITKGSKFISLEKLTFKTIIEQKFSGGIVRNEFTIIDYHITRNEKPKKIYFRILQNDFGKLTIDNVLYTGLFESRLLGIDDAEEEFDILLNKKN
;
A
#
# COMPACT_ATOMS: atom_id res chain seq x y z
N MET A 1 49.64 4.04 -16.40
CA MET A 1 48.20 4.28 -16.11
C MET A 1 47.54 2.96 -15.74
N LYS A 2 47.01 2.87 -14.52
CA LYS A 2 46.17 1.74 -14.07
C LYS A 2 45.00 2.36 -13.32
N PHE A 3 43.82 2.35 -13.92
CA PHE A 3 42.59 2.72 -13.21
C PHE A 3 42.26 1.60 -12.21
N LYS A 4 42.35 1.92 -10.93
CA LYS A 4 41.77 1.12 -9.85
C LYS A 4 40.41 1.75 -9.54
N ILE A 5 39.34 1.09 -9.95
CA ILE A 5 38.02 1.28 -9.34
C ILE A 5 37.80 0.04 -8.50
N LYS A 6 37.56 0.20 -7.20
CA LYS A 6 36.73 -0.72 -6.41
C LYS A 6 36.44 -0.11 -5.04
N HIS A 7 35.15 -0.14 -4.72
CA HIS A 7 34.48 0.31 -3.49
C HIS A 7 34.06 1.78 -3.46
N ILE A 8 33.17 2.14 -4.41
CA ILE A 8 32.05 3.02 -4.06
C ILE A 8 31.25 2.28 -2.99
N LEU A 9 31.36 2.74 -1.74
CA LEU A 9 30.43 2.43 -0.67
C LEU A 9 29.06 3.00 -1.09
N LEU A 10 28.30 2.18 -1.83
CA LEU A 10 26.91 2.48 -2.17
C LEU A 10 26.08 2.50 -0.86
N PRO A 11 25.09 3.40 -0.76
CA PRO A 11 24.44 3.76 0.50
C PRO A 11 23.41 2.70 0.91
N SER A 12 23.87 1.56 1.38
CA SER A 12 23.01 0.51 1.98
C SER A 12 22.59 0.82 3.43
N PHE A 13 22.71 2.08 3.87
CA PHE A 13 22.37 2.51 5.23
C PHE A 13 21.16 3.46 5.32
N LEU A 14 20.42 3.71 4.22
CA LEU A 14 19.32 4.69 4.19
C LEU A 14 17.89 4.11 4.01
N ILE A 15 17.67 2.82 4.27
CA ILE A 15 16.30 2.23 4.31
C ILE A 15 15.90 1.77 5.73
N PHE A 16 16.52 2.35 6.77
CA PHE A 16 16.21 1.98 8.16
C PHE A 16 15.71 3.12 9.06
N CYS A 17 15.51 4.34 8.53
CA CYS A 17 15.13 5.51 9.35
C CYS A 17 13.68 6.03 9.20
N SER A 18 12.80 5.41 8.41
CA SER A 18 11.38 5.81 8.35
C SER A 18 10.40 4.89 9.12
N PHE A 19 10.88 3.78 9.71
CA PHE A 19 9.99 2.71 10.20
C PHE A 19 9.69 2.69 11.71
N ALA A 20 10.07 3.69 12.49
CA ALA A 20 9.91 3.64 13.95
C ALA A 20 8.64 4.31 14.53
N LYS A 21 7.66 4.77 13.74
CA LYS A 21 6.56 5.62 14.29
C LYS A 21 5.12 5.29 13.93
N LEU A 22 4.82 4.05 13.52
CA LEU A 22 3.42 3.58 13.42
C LEU A 22 3.04 2.53 14.49
N GLN A 23 3.97 2.17 15.38
CA GLN A 23 3.72 1.19 16.44
C GLN A 23 3.13 1.81 17.71
N ASN A 24 2.26 2.81 17.57
CA ASN A 24 1.48 3.31 18.71
C ASN A 24 0.15 2.55 18.77
N GLN A 25 0.21 1.30 19.23
CA GLN A 25 -0.93 0.39 19.44
C GLN A 25 -1.78 0.77 20.69
N ASN A 26 -2.08 2.05 20.87
CA ASN A 26 -3.04 2.53 21.89
C ASN A 26 -4.11 3.46 21.26
N ILE A 27 -4.56 3.14 20.04
CA ILE A 27 -5.66 3.87 19.40
C ILE A 27 -6.96 3.27 19.90
N LYS A 28 -7.70 4.02 20.72
CA LYS A 28 -9.12 3.79 21.03
C LYS A 28 -9.86 3.29 19.78
N ASN A 29 -10.53 2.14 19.88
CA ASN A 29 -11.14 1.35 18.79
C ASN A 29 -12.28 2.06 17.99
N ASP A 30 -12.39 3.39 18.07
CA ASP A 30 -13.44 4.19 17.45
C ASP A 30 -12.99 4.87 16.14
N LYS A 31 -11.70 4.76 15.77
CA LYS A 31 -11.14 5.34 14.55
C LYS A 31 -10.77 4.28 13.53
N THR A 32 -11.02 4.57 12.26
CA THR A 32 -10.67 3.68 11.14
C THR A 32 -9.18 3.79 10.79
N GLY A 33 -8.59 4.98 10.88
CA GLY A 33 -7.24 5.28 10.42
C GLY A 33 -7.11 5.42 8.91
N PHE A 34 -8.19 5.29 8.15
CA PHE A 34 -8.14 5.21 6.69
C PHE A 34 -7.67 6.54 6.07
N SER A 35 -8.30 7.64 6.48
CA SER A 35 -7.91 8.98 6.01
C SER A 35 -6.45 9.28 6.31
N GLU A 36 -6.04 9.06 7.57
CA GLU A 36 -4.69 9.41 8.02
C GLU A 36 -3.62 8.63 7.25
N ILE A 37 -3.85 7.33 6.99
CA ILE A 37 -2.88 6.54 6.24
C ILE A 37 -2.81 6.97 4.77
N CYS A 38 -3.94 7.24 4.12
CA CYS A 38 -3.95 7.72 2.74
C CYS A 38 -3.19 9.04 2.60
N LEU A 39 -3.42 9.98 3.52
CA LEU A 39 -2.75 11.29 3.51
C LEU A 39 -1.26 11.16 3.80
N LYS A 40 -0.87 10.24 4.68
CA LYS A 40 0.55 9.96 4.96
C LYS A 40 1.26 9.49 3.70
N ILE A 41 0.80 8.40 3.10
CA ILE A 41 1.43 7.82 1.89
C ILE A 41 1.42 8.83 0.74
N SER A 42 0.34 9.60 0.61
CA SER A 42 0.25 10.69 -0.37
C SER A 42 1.34 11.73 -0.19
N SER A 43 1.62 12.15 1.04
CA SER A 43 2.63 13.16 1.34
C SER A 43 4.04 12.63 1.04
N ASP A 44 4.27 11.33 1.28
CA ASP A 44 5.54 10.66 0.99
C ASP A 44 5.81 10.64 -0.54
N PHE A 45 4.77 10.52 -1.37
CA PHE A 45 4.87 10.48 -2.85
C PHE A 45 4.84 11.85 -3.56
N GLU A 46 4.43 12.92 -2.86
CA GLU A 46 4.38 14.26 -3.45
C GLU A 46 5.71 14.85 -3.93
N PRO A 47 6.83 14.73 -3.17
CA PRO A 47 8.10 15.36 -3.55
C PRO A 47 8.86 14.60 -4.64
N GLU A 48 8.46 13.37 -4.97
CA GLU A 48 9.17 12.50 -5.91
C GLU A 48 8.58 12.65 -7.32
N ASP A 49 9.18 13.47 -8.20
CA ASP A 49 8.76 13.55 -9.62
C ASP A 49 9.34 12.38 -10.45
N GLU A 50 9.06 11.17 -9.99
CA GLU A 50 9.48 9.92 -10.61
C GLU A 50 8.29 9.22 -11.29
N LEU A 51 8.55 8.54 -12.42
CA LEU A 51 7.65 7.50 -12.90
C LEU A 51 7.64 6.41 -11.83
N GLY A 52 6.50 6.24 -11.15
CA GLY A 52 6.40 5.33 -10.03
C GLY A 52 6.26 3.89 -10.51
N TYR A 53 6.66 2.95 -9.65
CA TYR A 53 6.37 1.52 -9.75
C TYR A 53 4.88 1.20 -9.52
N ILE A 54 3.98 2.09 -9.94
CA ILE A 54 2.55 1.99 -9.71
C ILE A 54 1.87 1.78 -11.05
N TYR A 55 1.37 0.57 -11.24
CA TYR A 55 0.69 0.19 -12.47
C TYR A 55 -0.81 0.45 -12.38
N ASN A 56 -1.35 1.24 -13.32
CA ASN A 56 -2.78 1.44 -13.48
C ASN A 56 -3.34 0.47 -14.53
N ASN A 57 -4.14 -0.49 -14.09
CA ASN A 57 -4.67 -1.53 -14.97
C ASN A 57 -5.65 -1.03 -16.03
N LYS A 58 -6.31 0.12 -15.81
CA LYS A 58 -7.32 0.65 -16.73
C LYS A 58 -6.65 1.31 -17.92
N THR A 59 -5.55 2.02 -17.68
CA THR A 59 -4.78 2.68 -18.74
C THR A 59 -3.64 1.82 -19.27
N ILE A 60 -3.32 0.70 -18.61
CA ILE A 60 -2.20 -0.19 -18.94
C ILE A 60 -0.88 0.60 -18.95
N LYS A 61 -0.68 1.43 -17.92
CA LYS A 61 0.48 2.33 -17.84
C LYS A 61 0.96 2.49 -16.41
N PHE A 62 2.27 2.68 -16.28
CA PHE A 62 2.88 3.24 -15.09
C PHE A 62 2.45 4.70 -14.94
N ILE A 63 2.22 5.13 -13.70
CA ILE A 63 1.84 6.50 -13.38
C ILE A 63 2.89 7.14 -12.49
N ARG A 64 3.02 8.47 -12.57
CA ARG A 64 3.97 9.17 -11.70
C ARG A 64 3.49 9.15 -10.26
N LEU A 65 4.41 9.12 -9.30
CA LEU A 65 4.07 9.13 -7.88
C LEU A 65 3.22 10.35 -7.45
N PRO A 66 3.43 11.57 -7.97
CA PRO A 66 2.57 12.71 -7.67
C PRO A 66 1.15 12.55 -8.26
N GLU A 67 1.01 11.84 -9.38
CA GLU A 67 -0.32 11.52 -9.95
C GLU A 67 -1.05 10.50 -9.08
N PHE A 68 -0.34 9.48 -8.58
CA PHE A 68 -0.91 8.52 -7.66
C PHE A 68 -1.27 9.16 -6.30
N SER A 69 -0.44 10.09 -5.83
CA SER A 69 -0.72 10.90 -4.64
C SER A 69 -2.07 11.63 -4.75
N LYS A 70 -2.38 12.22 -5.91
CA LYS A 70 -3.71 12.83 -6.15
C LYS A 70 -4.85 11.83 -5.98
N ALA A 71 -4.68 10.58 -6.41
CA ALA A 71 -5.67 9.53 -6.19
C ALA A 71 -5.84 9.20 -4.70
N LEU A 72 -4.74 9.09 -3.94
CA LEU A 72 -4.77 8.86 -2.49
C LEU A 72 -5.44 10.00 -1.72
N LYS A 73 -5.15 11.27 -2.07
CA LYS A 73 -5.87 12.44 -1.52
C LYS A 73 -7.35 12.41 -1.86
N ALA A 74 -7.68 12.02 -3.10
CA ALA A 74 -9.07 11.98 -3.54
C ALA A 74 -9.87 10.91 -2.81
N ILE A 75 -9.25 9.78 -2.44
CA ILE A 75 -9.95 8.71 -1.70
C ILE A 75 -9.95 8.91 -0.18
N SER A 76 -8.99 9.65 0.39
CA SER A 76 -8.89 9.83 1.85
C SER A 76 -10.16 10.42 2.47
N LYS A 77 -10.89 11.24 1.70
CA LYS A 77 -12.18 11.84 2.11
C LYS A 77 -13.33 10.83 2.30
N TYR A 78 -13.16 9.57 1.92
CA TYR A 78 -14.22 8.55 1.97
C TYR A 78 -14.25 7.73 3.25
N ASP A 79 -13.63 8.23 4.31
CA ASP A 79 -13.74 7.69 5.66
C ASP A 79 -15.14 7.89 6.25
N LEU A 80 -15.34 7.47 7.51
CA LEU A 80 -16.60 7.64 8.21
C LEU A 80 -17.01 9.11 8.31
N ASP A 81 -18.25 9.41 7.92
CA ASP A 81 -18.87 10.71 8.13
C ASP A 81 -19.07 10.97 9.63
N LYS A 82 -18.48 12.07 10.15
CA LYS A 82 -18.58 12.47 11.56
C LYS A 82 -20.01 12.69 12.05
N ASN A 83 -20.94 13.01 11.16
CA ASN A 83 -22.34 13.29 11.50
C ASN A 83 -23.24 12.05 11.43
N ALA A 84 -22.75 10.94 10.89
CA ALA A 84 -23.54 9.72 10.72
C ALA A 84 -23.41 8.79 11.92
N LYS A 85 -24.44 7.98 12.15
CA LYS A 85 -24.45 6.95 13.18
C LYS A 85 -23.98 5.62 12.59
N TYR A 86 -23.09 4.94 13.31
CA TYR A 86 -22.54 3.65 12.90
C TYR A 86 -22.70 2.60 14.00
N LYS A 87 -22.95 1.36 13.57
CA LYS A 87 -22.78 0.18 14.41
C LYS A 87 -21.36 -0.35 14.22
N ILE A 88 -20.63 -0.52 15.32
CA ILE A 88 -19.28 -1.09 15.32
C ILE A 88 -19.39 -2.58 15.67
N GLU A 89 -18.81 -3.44 14.84
CA GLU A 89 -18.70 -4.88 15.04
C GLU A 89 -17.21 -5.24 15.14
N GLN A 90 -16.79 -5.86 16.24
CA GLN A 90 -15.40 -6.26 16.50
C GLN A 90 -15.31 -7.79 16.54
N SER A 91 -14.28 -8.33 15.91
CA SER A 91 -13.90 -9.74 16.00
C SER A 91 -12.39 -9.81 16.17
N ASN A 92 -11.95 -10.51 17.22
CA ASN A 92 -10.54 -10.70 17.49
C ASN A 92 -10.20 -12.19 17.37
N SER A 93 -9.47 -12.55 16.32
CA SER A 93 -8.79 -13.82 16.18
C SER A 93 -7.30 -13.57 16.40
N GLY A 94 -6.59 -14.42 17.15
CA GLY A 94 -5.23 -14.09 17.63
C GLY A 94 -4.21 -13.65 16.54
N LYS A 95 -4.41 -14.02 15.27
CA LYS A 95 -3.58 -13.59 14.13
C LYS A 95 -4.23 -12.53 13.23
N ILE A 96 -5.55 -12.32 13.38
CA ILE A 96 -6.37 -11.50 12.50
C ILE A 96 -7.35 -10.68 13.35
N GLU A 97 -7.16 -9.37 13.35
CA GLU A 97 -8.10 -8.44 13.96
C GLU A 97 -9.05 -7.92 12.87
N LYS A 98 -10.36 -8.04 13.08
CA LYS A 98 -11.40 -7.54 12.17
C LYS A 98 -12.28 -6.52 12.88
N ILE A 99 -12.40 -5.34 12.29
CA ILE A 99 -13.32 -4.29 12.76
C ILE A 99 -14.18 -3.82 11.59
N VAL A 100 -15.49 -3.79 11.79
CA VAL A 100 -16.47 -3.37 10.78
C VAL A 100 -17.34 -2.25 11.33
N TRP A 101 -17.46 -1.17 10.57
CA TRP A 101 -18.36 -0.05 10.82
C TRP A 101 -19.48 -0.08 9.79
N LYS A 102 -20.73 -0.22 10.23
CA LYS A 102 -21.91 -0.21 9.34
C LYS A 102 -22.78 1.00 9.62
N ASN A 103 -23.13 1.75 8.59
CA ASN A 103 -24.04 2.87 8.73
C ASN A 103 -25.46 2.36 9.02
N ILE A 104 -26.15 2.95 9.99
CA ILE A 104 -27.52 2.59 10.34
C ILE A 104 -28.56 3.53 9.73
N THR A 105 -28.14 4.68 9.21
CA THR A 105 -29.01 5.68 8.60
C THR A 105 -29.29 5.32 7.13
N LYS A 106 -30.58 5.14 6.78
CA LYS A 106 -31.02 4.94 5.40
C LYS A 106 -30.67 6.17 4.54
N GLY A 107 -30.18 5.95 3.32
CA GLY A 107 -29.85 7.01 2.37
C GLY A 107 -28.46 7.63 2.51
N SER A 108 -27.62 7.17 3.45
CA SER A 108 -26.23 7.65 3.51
C SER A 108 -25.44 7.24 2.26
N LYS A 109 -24.52 8.13 1.86
CA LYS A 109 -23.51 7.85 0.83
C LYS A 109 -22.59 6.70 1.24
N PHE A 110 -22.33 6.55 2.53
CA PHE A 110 -21.45 5.54 3.09
C PHE A 110 -22.27 4.35 3.66
N ILE A 111 -21.94 3.13 3.24
CA ILE A 111 -22.63 1.90 3.72
C ILE A 111 -21.81 1.23 4.82
N SER A 112 -20.54 0.90 4.53
CA SER A 112 -19.70 0.18 5.48
C SER A 112 -18.21 0.38 5.26
N LEU A 113 -17.45 0.38 6.36
CA LEU A 113 -15.99 0.28 6.39
C LEU A 113 -15.63 -1.04 7.07
N GLU A 114 -14.72 -1.80 6.50
CA GLU A 114 -14.10 -2.94 7.16
C GLU A 114 -12.58 -2.75 7.16
N LYS A 115 -11.96 -2.96 8.32
CA LYS A 115 -10.52 -2.98 8.52
C LYS A 115 -10.11 -4.37 8.99
N LEU A 116 -9.21 -5.00 8.25
CA LEU A 116 -8.59 -6.27 8.61
C LEU A 116 -7.10 -6.05 8.85
N THR A 117 -6.62 -6.40 10.03
CA THR A 117 -5.21 -6.37 10.38
C THR A 117 -4.71 -7.80 10.54
N PHE A 118 -3.79 -8.20 9.68
CA PHE A 118 -3.13 -9.51 9.74
C PHE A 118 -1.72 -9.31 10.27
N LYS A 119 -1.36 -10.01 11.34
CA LYS A 119 0.00 -10.07 11.87
C LYS A 119 0.53 -11.48 11.66
N THR A 120 1.64 -11.59 10.94
CA THR A 120 2.28 -12.88 10.67
C THR A 120 3.78 -12.80 10.91
N ILE A 121 4.38 -13.92 11.30
CA ILE A 121 5.81 -14.07 11.47
C ILE A 121 6.27 -15.01 10.36
N ILE A 122 7.21 -14.54 9.53
CA ILE A 122 7.87 -15.37 8.53
C ILE A 122 9.25 -15.70 9.07
N GLU A 123 9.55 -17.00 9.18
CA GLU A 123 10.87 -17.49 9.49
C GLU A 123 11.59 -17.87 8.19
N GLN A 124 12.78 -17.32 7.96
CA GLN A 124 13.63 -17.67 6.83
C GLN A 124 14.93 -18.28 7.36
N LYS A 125 15.27 -19.47 6.84
CA LYS A 125 16.53 -20.15 7.17
C LYS A 125 17.58 -19.76 6.14
N PHE A 126 18.69 -19.21 6.62
CA PHE A 126 19.89 -18.97 5.83
C PHE A 126 21.04 -19.82 6.38
N SER A 127 22.11 -19.95 5.60
CA SER A 127 23.31 -20.74 5.94
C SER A 127 23.97 -20.35 7.28
N GLY A 128 23.62 -19.18 7.83
CA GLY A 128 24.11 -18.66 9.12
C GLY A 128 23.08 -18.54 10.24
N GLY A 129 21.83 -19.01 10.08
CA GLY A 129 20.81 -18.98 11.14
C GLY A 129 19.36 -18.80 10.67
N ILE A 130 18.45 -18.65 11.64
CA ILE A 130 17.02 -18.37 11.39
C ILE A 130 16.77 -16.87 11.57
N VAL A 131 16.31 -16.21 10.52
CA VAL A 131 15.85 -14.82 10.58
C VAL A 131 14.33 -14.83 10.72
N ARG A 132 13.82 -14.18 11.77
CA ARG A 132 12.39 -14.00 12.01
C ARG A 132 12.00 -12.58 11.64
N ASN A 133 11.07 -12.44 10.71
CA ASN A 133 10.53 -11.15 10.30
C ASN A 133 9.03 -11.10 10.58
N GLU A 134 8.58 -10.08 11.29
CA GLU A 134 7.16 -9.82 11.51
C GLU A 134 6.62 -8.92 10.40
N PHE A 135 5.51 -9.34 9.79
CA PHE A 135 4.82 -8.60 8.74
C PHE A 135 3.40 -8.29 9.19
N THR A 136 3.02 -7.02 9.06
CA THR A 136 1.64 -6.56 9.24
C THR A 136 1.05 -6.20 7.88
N ILE A 137 -0.13 -6.73 7.60
CA ILE A 137 -0.94 -6.37 6.44
C ILE A 137 -2.21 -5.70 6.96
N ILE A 138 -2.56 -4.55 6.41
CA ILE A 138 -3.80 -3.84 6.73
C ILE A 138 -4.62 -3.70 5.46
N ASP A 139 -5.82 -4.26 5.48
CA ASP A 139 -6.79 -4.16 4.39
C ASP A 139 -7.97 -3.30 4.82
N TYR A 140 -8.25 -2.28 4.02
CA TYR A 140 -9.44 -1.44 4.12
C TYR A 140 -10.42 -1.80 3.00
N HIS A 141 -11.66 -2.07 3.35
CA HIS A 141 -12.76 -2.28 2.42
C HIS A 141 -13.86 -1.25 2.69
N ILE A 142 -14.12 -0.39 1.72
CA ILE A 142 -15.13 0.67 1.81
C ILE A 142 -16.22 0.41 0.78
N THR A 143 -17.47 0.38 1.22
CA THR A 143 -18.65 0.21 0.37
C THR A 143 -19.58 1.42 0.50
N ARG A 144 -20.06 1.93 -0.64
CA ARG A 144 -20.78 3.20 -0.76
C ARG A 144 -21.99 3.05 -1.68
N ASN A 145 -23.00 3.91 -1.48
CA ASN A 145 -24.18 4.00 -2.34
C ASN A 145 -23.96 4.89 -3.57
N GLU A 146 -22.92 5.72 -3.56
CA GLU A 146 -22.53 6.59 -4.68
C GLU A 146 -21.15 6.23 -5.22
N LYS A 147 -20.79 6.75 -6.40
CA LYS A 147 -19.46 6.50 -6.97
C LYS A 147 -18.35 7.23 -6.19
N PRO A 148 -17.15 6.62 -6.04
CA PRO A 148 -16.90 5.20 -6.28
C PRO A 148 -17.65 4.31 -5.28
N LYS A 149 -18.26 3.22 -5.77
CA LYS A 149 -19.08 2.29 -4.98
C LYS A 149 -18.23 1.41 -4.07
N LYS A 150 -17.05 0.99 -4.53
CA LYS A 150 -16.14 0.13 -3.78
C LYS A 150 -14.74 0.71 -3.80
N ILE A 151 -14.11 0.74 -2.63
CA ILE A 151 -12.69 1.05 -2.50
C ILE A 151 -12.05 -0.06 -1.68
N TYR A 152 -10.96 -0.62 -2.19
CA TYR A 152 -10.13 -1.55 -1.48
C TYR A 152 -8.71 -0.99 -1.40
N PHE A 153 -8.15 -0.90 -0.19
CA PHE A 153 -6.80 -0.40 0.01
C PHE A 153 -6.01 -1.31 0.93
N ARG A 154 -4.93 -1.89 0.40
CA ARG A 154 -4.01 -2.78 1.10
C ARG A 154 -2.69 -2.08 1.36
N ILE A 155 -2.24 -2.19 2.59
CA ILE A 155 -0.95 -1.72 3.07
C ILE A 155 -0.12 -2.93 3.52
N LEU A 156 1.13 -2.98 3.11
CA LEU A 156 2.11 -4.00 3.48
C LEU A 156 3.22 -3.33 4.29
N GLN A 157 3.36 -3.64 5.59
CA GLN A 157 4.38 -3.03 6.46
C GLN A 157 4.45 -1.50 6.39
N ASN A 158 3.29 -0.82 6.29
CA ASN A 158 3.14 0.63 6.12
C ASN A 158 3.49 1.19 4.75
N ASP A 159 3.70 0.34 3.74
CA ASP A 159 3.90 0.72 2.35
C ASP A 159 2.66 0.39 1.49
N PHE A 160 2.57 1.03 0.33
CA PHE A 160 1.53 0.79 -0.65
C PHE A 160 1.62 -0.64 -1.21
N GLY A 161 0.59 -1.45 -0.98
CA GLY A 161 0.45 -2.75 -1.63
C GLY A 161 -0.44 -2.67 -2.87
N LYS A 162 -1.71 -2.30 -2.65
CA LYS A 162 -2.74 -2.33 -3.70
C LYS A 162 -3.86 -1.36 -3.38
N LEU A 163 -4.37 -0.69 -4.42
CA LEU A 163 -5.56 0.14 -4.36
C LEU A 163 -6.51 -0.28 -5.47
N THR A 164 -7.79 -0.44 -5.15
CA THR A 164 -8.84 -0.65 -6.15
C THR A 164 -9.95 0.35 -5.92
N ILE A 165 -10.34 1.09 -6.95
CA ILE A 165 -11.46 2.03 -6.95
C ILE A 165 -12.43 1.57 -8.03
N ASP A 166 -13.58 1.05 -7.61
CA ASP A 166 -14.53 0.34 -8.47
C ASP A 166 -13.83 -0.75 -9.30
N ASN A 167 -13.57 -0.47 -10.58
CA ASN A 167 -12.95 -1.41 -11.54
C ASN A 167 -11.50 -1.04 -11.89
N VAL A 168 -10.94 0.01 -11.28
CA VAL A 168 -9.57 0.45 -11.52
C VAL A 168 -8.67 -0.07 -10.41
N LEU A 169 -7.68 -0.86 -10.77
CA LEU A 169 -6.66 -1.44 -9.92
C LEU A 169 -5.34 -0.69 -10.12
N TYR A 170 -4.78 -0.26 -9.01
CA TYR A 170 -3.41 0.20 -8.86
C TYR A 170 -2.65 -0.83 -8.02
N THR A 171 -1.52 -1.28 -8.51
CA THR A 171 -0.64 -2.21 -7.78
C THR A 171 0.75 -1.64 -7.69
N GLY A 172 1.34 -1.70 -6.49
CA GLY A 172 2.77 -1.48 -6.33
C GLY A 172 3.50 -2.66 -6.96
N LEU A 173 4.41 -2.37 -7.88
CA LEU A 173 5.31 -3.36 -8.44
C LEU A 173 6.53 -3.44 -7.52
N PHE A 174 6.70 -4.62 -6.92
CA PHE A 174 7.79 -4.99 -6.03
C PHE A 174 9.10 -5.28 -6.80
N GLU A 175 9.32 -4.63 -7.94
CA GLU A 175 10.44 -4.95 -8.83
C GLU A 175 11.80 -4.50 -8.27
N SER A 176 11.84 -3.62 -7.27
CA SER A 176 13.11 -3.26 -6.61
C SER A 176 13.73 -4.37 -5.73
N ARG A 177 13.08 -5.54 -5.60
CA ARG A 177 13.71 -6.75 -5.01
C ARG A 177 13.96 -7.88 -6.00
N LEU A 178 13.49 -7.78 -7.24
CA LEU A 178 13.72 -8.80 -8.25
C LEU A 178 14.03 -8.11 -9.58
N LEU A 179 15.34 -7.99 -9.82
CA LEU A 179 16.03 -7.80 -11.09
C LEU A 179 16.26 -6.36 -11.53
N GLY A 180 17.50 -6.10 -11.96
CA GLY A 180 17.94 -4.82 -12.48
C GLY A 180 17.03 -4.40 -13.62
N ILE A 181 16.59 -3.15 -13.56
CA ILE A 181 15.79 -2.51 -14.62
C ILE A 181 16.50 -2.66 -15.98
N ASP A 182 17.83 -2.71 -15.99
CA ASP A 182 18.63 -2.96 -17.18
C ASP A 182 18.44 -4.38 -17.78
N ASP A 183 18.26 -5.42 -16.95
CA ASP A 183 18.07 -6.81 -17.40
C ASP A 183 16.63 -7.05 -17.91
N ALA A 184 15.64 -6.37 -17.31
CA ALA A 184 14.23 -6.47 -17.71
C ALA A 184 13.94 -5.71 -19.02
N GLU A 185 14.64 -4.60 -19.28
CA GLU A 185 14.56 -3.85 -20.54
C GLU A 185 15.19 -4.66 -21.68
N GLU A 186 16.33 -5.35 -21.43
CA GLU A 186 16.99 -6.22 -22.40
C GLU A 186 16.14 -7.48 -22.74
N GLU A 187 15.47 -8.10 -21.77
CA GLU A 187 14.52 -9.20 -22.04
C GLU A 187 13.27 -8.76 -22.81
N PHE A 188 12.76 -7.55 -22.56
CA PHE A 188 11.60 -7.00 -23.28
C PHE A 188 11.94 -6.67 -24.74
N ASP A 189 13.14 -6.16 -25.01
CA ASP A 189 13.65 -5.89 -26.36
C ASP A 189 13.95 -7.17 -27.16
N ILE A 190 14.44 -8.23 -26.50
CA ILE A 190 14.63 -9.56 -27.13
C ILE A 190 13.28 -10.17 -27.55
N LEU A 191 12.22 -9.94 -26.77
CA LEU A 191 10.87 -10.43 -27.08
C LEU A 191 10.20 -9.62 -28.21
N LEU A 192 10.46 -8.32 -28.30
CA LEU A 192 9.96 -7.46 -29.39
C LEU A 192 10.66 -7.73 -30.73
N ASN A 193 11.96 -8.04 -30.71
CA ASN A 193 12.75 -8.26 -31.93
C ASN A 193 12.73 -9.71 -32.46
N LYS A 194 12.03 -10.64 -31.78
CA LYS A 194 11.82 -12.03 -32.25
C LYS A 194 10.70 -12.20 -33.28
N LYS A 195 10.30 -11.12 -33.95
CA LYS A 195 9.58 -11.19 -35.23
C LYS A 195 10.40 -10.50 -36.32
N ASN A 196 11.39 -11.23 -36.82
CA ASN A 196 11.75 -11.37 -38.23
C ASN A 196 12.61 -12.63 -38.39
#